data_AF-A0A4V6P7V3-F1
#
_entry.id   AF-A0A4V6P7V3-F1
#
_cell.length_a   1.000
_cell.length_b   1.000
_cell.length_c   1.000
_cell.angle_alpha   90.00
_cell.angle_beta   90.00
_cell.angle_gamma   90.00
#
_symmetry.space_group_name_H-M   'P 1'
#
loop_
_entity.id
_entity.type
_entity.pdbx_description
1 polymer ?
#
loop_
_entity_poly.entity_id
_entity_poly.type
_entity_poly.pdbx_seq_one_letter_code
_entity_poly.pdbx_strand_id
1 'polypeptide(L)'
;MTTYTRHPDLAPEFVWGPRTSFDTLPTALTLHGEILVSMLDGVHGQWTARLHLEDGIHAPLILRSCTDFNSGRHGGERWVLRHEAELREKVARKLEWIQEHVAQHPASRAAAGLPLDR
;
A
#
# COMPACT_ATOMS: atom_id res chain seq x y z
N MET A 1 9.25 10.87 -18.76
CA MET A 1 8.64 10.51 -17.46
C MET A 1 8.06 11.78 -16.89
N THR A 2 6.76 11.78 -16.58
CA THR A 2 6.06 12.96 -16.03
C THR A 2 6.66 13.39 -14.68
N THR A 3 6.64 14.68 -14.35
CA THR A 3 7.04 15.15 -13.01
C THR A 3 6.00 14.67 -12.00
N TYR A 4 6.46 14.14 -10.87
CA TYR A 4 5.56 13.73 -9.81
C TYR A 4 5.25 14.88 -8.86
N THR A 5 3.97 15.09 -8.60
CA THR A 5 3.47 15.96 -7.52
C THR A 5 2.28 15.30 -6.85
N ARG A 6 2.43 14.94 -5.57
CA ARG A 6 1.38 14.28 -4.79
C ARG A 6 0.05 15.04 -4.90
N HIS A 7 -1.05 14.31 -5.06
CA HIS A 7 -2.38 14.91 -5.07
C HIS A 7 -2.63 15.71 -3.77
N PRO A 8 -3.08 16.98 -3.86
CA PRO A 8 -3.20 17.87 -2.69
C PRO A 8 -4.19 17.36 -1.65
N ASP A 9 -5.26 16.69 -2.09
CA ASP A 9 -6.31 16.18 -1.19
C ASP A 9 -5.98 14.83 -0.56
N LEU A 10 -4.85 14.21 -0.92
CA LEU A 10 -4.48 12.90 -0.39
C LEU A 10 -3.90 13.03 1.02
N ALA A 11 -4.68 12.61 2.02
CA ALA A 11 -4.32 12.67 3.43
C ALA A 11 -2.89 12.11 3.70
N PRO A 12 -2.11 12.73 4.61
CA PRO A 12 -0.67 12.46 4.75
C PRO A 12 -0.32 11.03 5.15
N GLU A 13 -1.24 10.33 5.80
CA GLU A 13 -1.13 8.92 6.20
C GLU A 13 -1.14 7.92 5.03
N PHE A 14 -1.60 8.33 3.85
CA PHE A 14 -1.38 7.57 2.63
C PHE A 14 0.05 7.80 2.13
N VAL A 15 0.91 6.80 2.18
CA VAL A 15 2.34 6.98 1.93
C VAL A 15 2.80 6.14 0.75
N TRP A 16 3.44 6.80 -0.22
CA TRP A 16 4.19 6.12 -1.27
C TRP A 16 5.54 5.64 -0.73
N GLY A 17 5.84 4.36 -0.90
CA GLY A 17 7.08 3.73 -0.47
C GLY A 17 7.42 2.49 -1.30
N PRO A 18 8.59 1.88 -1.07
CA PRO A 18 8.93 0.61 -1.71
C PRO A 18 7.94 -0.47 -1.26
N ARG A 19 7.47 -1.31 -2.19
CA ARG A 19 6.59 -2.44 -1.85
C ARG A 19 7.35 -3.59 -1.19
N THR A 20 8.59 -3.79 -1.61
CA THR A 20 9.51 -4.84 -1.17
C THR A 20 10.91 -4.27 -0.96
N SER A 21 11.78 -5.00 -0.26
CA SER A 21 13.18 -4.61 -0.06
C SER A 21 14.00 -4.52 -1.35
N PHE A 22 13.49 -5.04 -2.46
CA PHE A 22 14.15 -5.03 -3.77
C PHE A 22 13.71 -3.86 -4.65
N ASP A 23 12.64 -3.14 -4.27
CA ASP A 23 12.18 -2.00 -5.04
C ASP A 23 13.10 -0.79 -4.86
N THR A 24 13.60 -0.25 -5.98
CA THR A 24 14.42 0.97 -6.01
C THR A 24 13.58 2.24 -6.18
N LEU A 25 12.27 2.09 -6.41
CA LEU A 25 11.28 3.15 -6.59
C LEU A 25 10.15 2.98 -5.58
N PRO A 26 9.38 4.05 -5.26
CA PRO A 26 8.24 3.95 -4.37
C PRO A 26 7.03 3.29 -5.08
N THR A 27 7.07 1.97 -5.21
CA THR A 27 6.13 1.17 -6.00
C THR A 27 4.83 0.80 -5.28
N ALA A 28 4.61 1.21 -4.03
CA ALA A 28 3.36 0.99 -3.32
C ALA A 28 2.82 2.27 -2.66
N LEU A 29 1.51 2.48 -2.77
CA LEU A 29 0.77 3.43 -1.92
C LEU A 29 0.13 2.65 -0.79
N THR A 30 0.44 3.03 0.45
CA THR A 30 0.00 2.32 1.64
C THR A 30 -0.82 3.20 2.58
N LEU A 31 -1.67 2.59 3.40
CA LEU A 31 -2.32 3.20 4.56
C LEU A 31 -2.03 2.32 5.78
N HIS A 32 -1.37 2.87 6.80
CA HIS A 32 -0.94 2.11 7.99
C HIS A 32 -0.16 0.82 7.66
N GLY A 33 0.66 0.86 6.61
CA GLY A 33 1.45 -0.29 6.13
C GLY A 33 0.69 -1.26 5.22
N GLU A 34 -0.62 -1.11 5.06
CA GLU A 34 -1.41 -1.93 4.13
C GLU A 34 -1.33 -1.39 2.71
N ILE A 35 -1.04 -2.27 1.74
CA ILE A 35 -0.89 -1.88 0.33
C ILE A 35 -2.26 -1.67 -0.31
N LEU A 36 -2.49 -0.47 -0.84
CA LEU A 36 -3.73 -0.09 -1.55
C LEU A 36 -3.53 -0.04 -3.06
N VAL A 37 -2.34 0.40 -3.50
CA VAL A 37 -1.94 0.43 -4.91
C VAL A 37 -0.55 -0.17 -5.04
N SER A 38 -0.33 -0.99 -6.06
CA SER A 38 1.01 -1.43 -6.46
C SER A 38 1.30 -1.03 -7.89
N MET A 39 2.42 -0.35 -8.09
CA MET A 39 3.00 -0.12 -9.41
C MET A 39 3.82 -1.33 -9.80
N LEU A 40 3.48 -1.91 -10.94
CA LEU A 40 4.13 -3.06 -11.54
C LEU A 40 4.87 -2.59 -12.78
N ASP A 41 6.17 -2.86 -12.83
CA ASP A 41 6.96 -2.69 -14.03
C ASP A 41 6.70 -3.90 -14.95
N GLY A 42 6.29 -3.60 -16.18
CA GLY A 42 6.04 -4.58 -17.23
C GLY A 42 7.23 -4.68 -18.19
N VAL A 43 7.10 -5.56 -19.18
CA VAL A 43 8.12 -5.69 -20.23
C VAL A 43 8.12 -4.40 -21.07
N HIS A 44 9.31 -3.91 -21.44
CA HIS A 44 9.51 -2.70 -22.25
C HIS A 44 9.13 -1.36 -21.58
N GLY A 45 9.19 -1.28 -20.25
CA GLY A 45 8.96 -0.02 -19.52
C GLY A 45 7.50 0.41 -19.48
N GLN A 46 6.56 -0.50 -19.77
CA GLN A 46 5.14 -0.28 -19.56
C GLN A 46 4.80 -0.45 -18.09
N TRP A 47 4.17 0.56 -17.49
CA TRP A 47 3.75 0.50 -16.11
C TRP A 47 2.29 0.06 -16.00
N THR A 48 1.99 -0.74 -14.98
CA THR A 48 0.61 -1.12 -14.63
C THR A 48 0.36 -0.85 -13.16
N ALA A 49 -0.73 -0.15 -12.85
CA ALA A 49 -1.22 -0.02 -11.48
C ALA A 49 -2.16 -1.19 -11.17
N ARG A 50 -1.84 -1.95 -10.12
CA ARG A 50 -2.77 -2.89 -9.46
C ARG A 50 -3.45 -2.18 -8.32
N LEU A 51 -4.78 -2.26 -8.27
CA LEU A 51 -5.62 -1.58 -7.30
C LEU A 51 -6.24 -2.62 -6.35
N HIS A 52 -6.00 -2.48 -5.05
CA HIS A 52 -6.34 -3.49 -4.03
C HIS A 52 -7.56 -3.07 -3.23
N LEU A 53 -8.75 -3.14 -3.84
CA LEU A 53 -10.01 -2.82 -3.16
C LEU A 53 -10.40 -3.90 -2.14
N GLU A 54 -10.21 -5.16 -2.50
CA GLU A 54 -10.51 -6.33 -1.68
C GLU A 54 -9.26 -7.21 -1.59
N ASP A 55 -9.20 -8.05 -0.54
CA ASP A 55 -8.12 -9.02 -0.32
C ASP A 55 -8.64 -10.46 -0.47
N GLY A 56 -7.72 -11.39 -0.73
CA GLY A 56 -8.01 -12.83 -0.81
C GLY A 56 -7.92 -13.39 -2.22
N ILE A 57 -7.95 -14.72 -2.33
CA ILE A 57 -7.78 -15.44 -3.61
C ILE A 57 -8.92 -15.19 -4.60
N HIS A 58 -10.10 -14.82 -4.10
CA HIS A 58 -11.29 -14.54 -4.90
C HIS A 58 -11.48 -13.04 -5.19
N ALA A 59 -10.63 -12.18 -4.63
CA ALA A 59 -10.73 -10.75 -4.86
C ALA A 59 -10.47 -10.42 -6.35
N PRO A 60 -11.23 -9.48 -6.94
CA PRO A 60 -11.01 -9.07 -8.31
C PRO A 60 -9.59 -8.54 -8.55
N LEU A 61 -8.94 -9.01 -9.61
CA LEU A 61 -7.65 -8.46 -10.04
C LEU A 61 -7.87 -7.19 -10.88
N ILE A 62 -7.83 -6.03 -10.23
CA ILE A 62 -8.03 -4.74 -10.90
C ILE A 62 -6.69 -4.19 -11.38
N LEU A 63 -6.46 -4.24 -12.69
CA LEU A 63 -5.26 -3.70 -13.35
C LEU A 63 -5.61 -2.48 -14.22
N ARG A 64 -4.71 -1.50 -14.25
CA ARG A 64 -4.79 -0.30 -15.10
C ARG A 64 -3.45 -0.03 -15.74
N SER A 65 -3.41 -0.05 -17.07
CA SER A 65 -2.24 0.36 -17.84
C SER A 65 -1.93 1.84 -17.60
N CYS A 66 -0.65 2.17 -17.51
CA CYS A 66 -0.16 3.51 -17.26
C CYS A 66 0.80 3.92 -18.39
N THR A 67 0.82 5.20 -18.71
CA THR A 67 1.74 5.75 -19.73
C THR A 67 3.18 5.76 -19.21
N ASP A 68 3.36 6.02 -17.92
CA ASP A 68 4.63 5.93 -17.21
C ASP A 68 4.40 5.72 -15.71
N PHE A 69 5.48 5.59 -14.94
CA PHE A 69 5.42 5.39 -13.49
C PHE A 69 4.64 6.49 -12.74
N ASN A 70 4.91 7.76 -13.04
CA ASN A 70 4.36 8.89 -12.29
C ASN A 70 2.90 9.17 -12.64
N SER A 71 2.51 9.02 -13.89
CA SER A 71 1.10 9.02 -14.32
C SER A 71 0.31 7.90 -13.65
N GLY A 72 0.93 6.72 -13.49
CA GLY A 72 0.35 5.62 -12.71
C GLY A 72 0.14 5.98 -11.24
N ARG A 73 1.12 6.62 -10.59
CA ARG A 73 0.95 7.12 -9.23
C ARG A 73 -0.21 8.12 -9.10
N HIS A 74 -0.31 9.11 -9.99
CA HIS A 74 -1.43 10.06 -9.99
C HIS A 74 -2.78 9.41 -10.28
N GLY A 75 -2.81 8.37 -11.11
CA GLY A 75 -3.99 7.54 -11.31
C GLY A 75 -4.39 6.81 -10.03
N GLY A 76 -3.42 6.19 -9.35
CA GLY A 76 -3.60 5.48 -8.09
C GLY A 76 -4.14 6.38 -6.98
N GLU A 77 -3.57 7.59 -6.81
CA GLU A 77 -4.03 8.56 -5.81
C GLU A 77 -5.48 8.98 -6.03
N ARG A 78 -5.86 9.29 -7.28
CA ARG A 78 -7.25 9.64 -7.62
C ARG A 78 -8.21 8.48 -7.42
N TRP A 79 -7.74 7.25 -7.65
CA TRP A 79 -8.54 6.06 -7.37
C TRP A 79 -8.74 5.86 -5.87
N VAL A 80 -7.69 6.05 -5.05
CA VAL A 80 -7.79 6.00 -3.58
C VAL A 80 -8.80 7.04 -3.08
N LEU A 81 -8.70 8.28 -3.54
CA LEU A 81 -9.65 9.34 -3.15
C LEU A 81 -11.10 9.00 -3.49
N ARG A 82 -11.32 8.30 -4.61
CA ARG A 82 -12.67 7.86 -5.01
C ARG A 82 -13.24 6.75 -4.11
N HIS A 83 -12.38 5.90 -3.54
CA HIS A 83 -12.77 4.72 -2.76
C HIS A 83 -12.27 4.80 -1.31
N GLU A 84 -12.07 6.02 -0.79
CA GLU A 84 -11.35 6.22 0.45
C GLU A 84 -12.08 5.55 1.62
N ALA A 85 -13.40 5.65 1.66
CA ALA A 85 -14.22 5.05 2.70
C ALA A 85 -14.06 3.52 2.73
N GLU A 86 -14.18 2.85 1.57
CA GLU A 86 -14.06 1.40 1.48
C GLU A 86 -12.64 0.93 1.83
N LEU A 87 -11.61 1.66 1.38
CA LEU A 87 -10.22 1.32 1.67
C LEU A 87 -9.89 1.48 3.15
N ARG A 88 -10.40 2.53 3.81
CA ARG A 88 -10.23 2.71 5.25
C ARG A 88 -10.91 1.62 6.04
N GLU A 89 -12.15 1.26 5.67
CA GLU A 89 -12.86 0.15 6.31
C GLU A 89 -12.09 -1.17 6.14
N LYS A 90 -11.62 -1.46 4.92
CA LYS A 90 -10.78 -2.62 4.62
C LYS A 90 -9.55 -2.68 5.53
N VAL A 91 -8.80 -1.59 5.62
CA VAL A 91 -7.58 -1.51 6.46
C VAL A 91 -7.93 -1.65 7.95
N ALA A 92 -8.99 -0.98 8.42
CA ALA A 92 -9.43 -1.06 9.80
C ALA A 92 -9.77 -2.51 10.21
N ARG A 93 -10.58 -3.23 9.40
CA ARG A 93 -10.91 -4.64 9.64
C ARG A 93 -9.65 -5.52 9.70
N LYS A 94 -8.68 -5.27 8.83
CA LYS A 94 -7.42 -6.02 8.83
C LYS A 94 -6.60 -5.76 10.10
N LEU A 95 -6.50 -4.50 10.51
CA LEU A 95 -5.77 -4.12 11.72
C LEU A 95 -6.44 -4.67 12.99
N GLU A 96 -7.77 -4.63 13.07
CA GLU A 96 -8.56 -5.25 14.14
C GLU A 96 -8.28 -6.76 14.22
N TRP A 97 -8.36 -7.46 13.09
CA TRP A 97 -8.04 -8.89 13.03
C TRP A 97 -6.61 -9.19 13.51
N ILE A 98 -5.62 -8.38 13.10
CA ILE A 98 -4.21 -8.53 13.54
C ILE A 98 -4.10 -8.32 15.06
N GLN A 99 -4.75 -7.31 15.61
CA GLN A 99 -4.73 -7.04 17.05
C GLN A 99 -5.35 -8.19 17.85
N GLU A 100 -6.44 -8.78 17.35
CA GLU A 100 -7.12 -9.88 18.00
C GLU A 100 -6.34 -11.20 17.91
N HIS A 101 -5.78 -11.53 16.74
CA HIS A 101 -5.28 -12.88 16.48
C HIS A 101 -3.76 -12.99 16.53
N VAL A 102 -3.02 -11.92 16.24
CA VAL A 102 -1.55 -11.94 16.16
C VAL A 102 -0.91 -11.33 17.40
N ALA A 103 -1.46 -10.23 17.93
CA ALA A 103 -0.89 -9.59 19.12
C ALA A 103 -1.00 -10.44 20.41
N GLN A 104 -1.80 -11.51 20.39
CA GLN A 104 -1.92 -12.47 21.48
C GLN A 104 -0.79 -13.53 21.53
N HIS A 105 0.15 -13.55 20.57
CA HIS A 105 1.27 -14.49 20.60
C HIS A 105 2.32 -14.11 21.67
N PRO A 106 2.71 -15.02 22.60
CA PRO A 106 3.63 -14.70 23.72
C PRO A 106 5.03 -14.22 23.31
N ALA A 107 5.46 -14.46 22.06
CA ALA A 107 6.74 -13.99 21.53
C ALA A 107 6.82 -12.46 21.34
N SER A 108 5.68 -11.76 21.12
CA SER A 108 5.66 -10.29 20.97
C SER A 108 5.78 -9.57 22.31
N ARG A 109 5.39 -10.21 23.42
CA ARG A 109 5.50 -9.66 24.79
C ARG A 109 6.92 -9.68 25.34
N ALA A 110 7.74 -10.65 24.93
CA ALA A 110 9.12 -10.81 25.39
C ALA A 110 10.09 -9.76 24.80
N ALA A 111 9.79 -9.22 23.61
CA ALA A 111 10.62 -8.21 22.96
C ALA A 111 10.53 -6.81 23.59
N ALA A 112 9.54 -6.56 24.44
CA ALA A 112 9.34 -5.27 25.12
C ALA A 112 10.10 -5.15 26.46
N GLY A 113 10.79 -6.20 26.90
CA GLY A 113 11.35 -6.30 28.26
C GLY A 113 12.87 -6.47 28.37
N LEU A 114 13.61 -6.51 27.26
CA LEU A 114 15.08 -6.60 27.31
C LEU A 114 15.68 -5.23 27.02
N PRO A 115 16.30 -4.54 27.99
CA PRO A 115 17.15 -3.41 27.68
C PRO A 115 18.28 -3.89 26.76
N LEU A 116 18.56 -3.10 25.72
CA LEU A 116 19.72 -3.28 24.86
C LEU A 116 20.90 -2.57 25.54
N ASP A 117 21.43 -3.18 26.59
CA ASP A 117 22.72 -2.82 27.16
C ASP A 117 23.83 -3.23 26.18
N ARG A 118 24.63 -2.23 25.79
CA ARG A 118 25.89 -2.37 25.04
C ARG A 118 27.05 -2.53 26.00
#